data_AF-A0A6B2VA61-F1
#
_entry.id   AF-A0A6B2VA61-F1
#
_cell.length_a   1.000
_cell.length_b   1.000
_cell.length_c   1.000
_cell.angle_alpha   90.00
_cell.angle_beta   90.00
_cell.angle_gamma   90.00
#
_symmetry.space_group_name_H-M   'P 1'
#
loop_
_entity.id
_entity.type
_entity.pdbx_description
1 polymer ?
#
loop_
_entity_poly.entity_id
_entity_poly.type
_entity_poly.pdbx_seq_one_letter_code
_entity_poly.pdbx_strand_id
1 'polypeptide(L)' 'MGVAQQEGQGPGQEQRNAPEHQGRPDHRTTTAEQGRFCVARCSCGWRGPARRARSLARTDAEGHTGGG' A
#
# COMPACT_ATOMS: atom_id res chain seq x y z
N MET A 1 -21.65 -14.49 -20.20
CA MET A 1 -20.42 -13.74 -20.53
C MET A 1 -19.99 -13.05 -19.24
N GLY A 2 -19.30 -13.80 -18.37
CA GLY A 2 -18.94 -13.38 -17.02
C GLY A 2 -17.48 -12.96 -16.97
N VAL A 3 -17.23 -11.74 -16.50
CA VAL A 3 -15.87 -11.30 -16.16
C VAL A 3 -15.59 -11.73 -14.72
N ALA A 4 -15.13 -12.98 -14.58
CA ALA A 4 -14.39 -13.41 -13.39
C ALA A 4 -13.02 -12.73 -13.47
N GLN A 5 -12.83 -11.69 -12.66
CA GLN A 5 -11.56 -10.99 -12.54
C GLN A 5 -11.23 -10.81 -11.05
N GLN A 6 -10.89 -11.92 -10.41
CA GLN A 6 -10.14 -11.95 -9.15
C GLN A 6 -9.54 -13.35 -8.93
N GLU A 7 -8.66 -13.75 -9.85
CA GLU A 7 -7.83 -14.95 -9.71
C GLU A 7 -6.52 -14.54 -8.99
N GLY A 8 -6.19 -15.17 -7.85
CA GLY A 8 -4.80 -15.22 -7.36
C GLY A 8 -4.42 -14.52 -6.05
N GLN A 9 -5.18 -14.71 -4.96
CA GLN A 9 -4.66 -14.45 -3.61
C GLN A 9 -3.87 -15.69 -3.11
N GLY A 10 -2.68 -15.93 -3.66
CA GLY A 10 -1.79 -17.00 -3.16
C GLY A 10 -1.14 -16.61 -1.82
N PRO A 11 -0.99 -17.53 -0.84
CA PRO A 11 -0.23 -17.26 0.37
C PRO A 11 1.27 -17.41 0.08
N GLY A 12 1.86 -16.38 -0.52
CA GLY A 12 3.30 -16.28 -0.79
C GLY A 12 3.96 -15.18 0.03
N GLN A 13 3.68 -15.13 1.33
CA GLN A 13 4.29 -14.17 2.26
C GLN A 13 5.65 -14.68 2.72
N GLU A 14 6.62 -14.63 1.80
CA GLU A 14 8.07 -14.75 2.06
C GLU A 14 8.54 -13.50 2.84
N GLN A 15 8.13 -13.45 4.10
CA GLN A 15 8.54 -12.41 5.05
C GLN A 15 9.78 -12.90 5.82
N ARG A 16 10.76 -13.51 5.13
CA ARG A 16 12.10 -13.73 5.70
C ARG A 16 12.97 -12.53 5.36
N ASN A 17 12.80 -11.43 6.08
CA ASN A 17 13.82 -10.39 6.12
C ASN A 17 14.23 -10.15 7.58
N ALA A 18 15.50 -10.46 7.84
CA ALA A 18 16.17 -10.38 9.13
C ALA A 18 16.39 -8.91 9.57
N PRO A 19 16.67 -8.65 10.86
CA PRO A 19 16.36 -7.36 11.48
C PRO A 19 17.57 -6.40 11.52
N GLU A 20 17.91 -5.66 10.47
CA GLU A 20 19.15 -4.85 10.50
C GLU A 20 19.10 -3.51 9.72
N HIS A 21 18.11 -2.64 9.95
CA HIS A 21 18.26 -1.22 9.60
C HIS A 21 17.78 -0.30 10.74
N GLN A 22 18.67 -0.08 11.71
CA GLN A 22 18.50 0.91 12.77
C GLN A 22 18.76 2.34 12.27
N GLY A 23 18.08 2.76 11.20
CA GLY A 23 18.34 4.07 10.59
C GLY A 23 17.18 4.53 9.70
N ARG A 24 16.23 5.25 10.32
CA ARG A 24 14.97 5.77 9.75
C ARG A 24 13.87 4.69 9.59
N PRO A 25 12.63 4.95 10.04
CA PRO A 25 11.52 4.08 9.65
C PRO A 25 11.44 4.05 8.13
N ASP A 26 11.61 2.88 7.51
CA ASP A 26 11.38 2.71 6.08
C ASP A 26 9.90 3.04 5.83
N HIS A 27 9.65 4.17 5.16
CA HIS A 27 8.31 4.61 4.80
C HIS A 27 7.81 3.76 3.64
N ARG A 28 7.35 2.55 3.95
CA ARG A 28 6.74 1.65 2.99
C ARG A 28 5.27 1.97 2.86
N THR A 29 4.91 2.62 1.75
CA THR A 29 3.51 2.88 1.44
C THR A 29 2.89 1.74 0.64
N THR A 30 1.62 1.47 0.92
CA THR A 30 0.83 0.43 0.26
C THR A 30 -0.58 0.94 0.05
N THR A 31 -1.18 0.66 -1.11
CA THR A 31 -2.58 0.98 -1.38
C THR A 31 -3.46 -0.20 -0.98
N ALA A 32 -4.52 0.05 -0.21
CA ALA A 32 -5.56 -0.92 0.09
C ALA A 32 -6.90 -0.50 -0.52
N GLU A 33 -7.64 -1.48 -1.01
CA GLU A 33 -8.98 -1.30 -1.57
C GLU A 33 -10.02 -1.57 -0.49
N GLN A 34 -10.81 -0.55 -0.13
CA GLN A 34 -11.91 -0.61 0.83
C GLN A 34 -13.22 -0.37 0.07
N GLY A 35 -13.77 -1.45 -0.49
CA GLY A 35 -14.96 -1.41 -1.33
C GLY A 35 -14.73 -0.60 -2.61
N ARG A 36 -15.47 0.50 -2.78
CA ARG A 36 -15.33 1.40 -3.95
C ARG A 36 -14.21 2.45 -3.81
N PHE A 37 -13.46 2.40 -2.72
CA PHE A 37 -12.41 3.38 -2.42
C PHE A 37 -11.05 2.69 -2.32
N CYS A 38 -10.00 3.40 -2.70
CA CYS A 38 -8.60 3.10 -2.46
C CYS A 38 -8.07 4.07 -1.41
N VAL A 39 -7.39 3.53 -0.40
CA VAL A 39 -6.69 4.30 0.63
C VAL A 39 -5.20 3.94 0.62
N ALA A 40 -4.35 4.94 0.76
CA ALA A 40 -2.94 4.72 1.03
C ALA A 40 -2.71 4.47 2.53
N ARG A 41 -1.79 3.58 2.87
CA ARG A 41 -1.29 3.39 4.24
C ARG A 41 0.22 3.26 4.21
N CYS A 42 0.89 3.84 5.18
CA CYS A 42 2.31 3.69 5.38
C CYS A 42 2.57 2.80 6.61
N SER A 43 3.65 2.02 6.56
CA SER A 43 4.19 1.28 7.70
C SER A 43 4.47 2.15 8.93
N CYS A 44 4.65 3.47 8.77
CA CYS A 44 4.84 4.42 9.87
C CYS A 44 3.56 4.74 10.67
N GLY A 45 2.40 4.25 10.21
CA GLY A 45 1.09 4.51 10.82
C GLY A 45 0.25 5.56 10.09
N TRP A 46 0.80 6.25 9.09
CA TRP A 46 0.06 7.21 8.28
C TRP A 46 -0.98 6.53 7.39
N ARG A 47 -2.13 7.20 7.22
CA ARG A 47 -3.21 6.78 6.33
C ARG A 47 -3.66 7.96 5.49
N GLY A 48 -3.64 7.77 4.19
CA GLY A 48 -4.09 8.73 3.22
C GLY A 48 -5.62 8.83 3.12
N PRO A 49 -6.13 9.89 2.48
CA PRO A 49 -7.56 10.07 2.22
C PRO A 49 -8.17 8.95 1.35
N ALA A 50 -9.48 8.75 1.49
CA ALA A 50 -10.23 7.83 0.64
C ALA A 50 -10.36 8.38 -0.79
N ARG A 51 -9.69 7.75 -1.76
CA ARG A 51 -9.73 8.10 -3.19
C ARG A 51 -10.52 7.05 -3.96
N ARG A 52 -11.20 7.41 -5.05
CA ARG A 52 -11.83 6.40 -5.94
C ARG A 52 -10.81 5.78 -6.91
N ALA A 53 -9.83 6.57 -7.35
CA ALA A 53 -8.82 6.10 -8.30
C ALA A 53 -7.59 5.57 -7.54
N ARG A 54 -7.15 4.36 -7.91
CA ARG A 54 -5.93 3.76 -7.36
C ARG A 54 -4.69 4.59 -7.64
N SER A 55 -4.60 5.23 -8.81
CA SER A 55 -3.49 6.11 -9.16
C SER A 55 -3.41 7.33 -8.24
N LEU A 56 -4.55 7.93 -7.86
CA LEU A 56 -4.57 9.05 -6.92
C LEU A 56 -4.12 8.63 -5.51
N ALA A 57 -4.56 7.45 -5.05
CA ALA A 57 -4.08 6.91 -3.79
C ALA A 57 -2.57 6.61 -3.83
N ARG A 58 -2.04 6.17 -4.98
CA ARG A 58 -0.59 5.97 -5.15
C ARG A 58 0.17 7.30 -5.11
N THR A 59 -0.28 8.32 -5.82
CA THR A 59 0.35 9.65 -5.81
C THR A 59 0.41 10.26 -4.41
N ASP A 60 -0.64 10.08 -3.62
CA ASP A 60 -0.71 10.48 -2.21
C ASP A 60 0.33 9.73 -1.35
N ALA A 61 0.44 8.41 -1.54
CA ALA A 61 1.49 7.58 -0.95
C ALA A 61 2.91 8.02 -1.36
N GLU A 62 3.14 8.30 -2.64
CA GLU A 62 4.43 8.75 -3.17
C GLU A 62 4.83 10.10 -2.58
N GLY A 63 3.88 11.03 -2.46
CA GLY A 63 4.09 12.31 -1.78
C GLY A 63 4.45 12.14 -0.30
N HIS A 64 3.84 11.17 0.39
CA HIS A 64 4.21 10.85 1.77
C HIS A 64 5.63 10.29 1.89
N THR A 65 6.06 9.41 0.98
CA THR A 65 7.41 8.82 1.02
C THR A 65 8.51 9.79 0.58
N GLY A 66 8.18 10.76 -0.28
CA GLY A 66 9.14 11.71 -0.83
C GLY A 66 9.32 13.00 -0.01
N GLY A 67 8.44 13.25 0.96
CA GLY A 67 8.39 14.52 1.72
C GLY A 67 8.93 14.46 3.14
N GLY A 68 9.88 13.55 3.43
CA GLY A 68 10.53 13.43 4.74
C GLY A 68 11.31 14.68 5.16
#